data_AF-Q3LHH5-F1
#
_entry.id   AF-Q3LHH5-F1
#
_cell.length_a   1.000
_cell.length_b   1.000
_cell.length_c   1.000
_cell.angle_alpha   90.00
_cell.angle_beta   90.00
_cell.angle_gamma   90.00
#
_symmetry.space_group_name_H-M   'P 1'
#
loop_
_entity.id
_entity.type
_entity.pdbx_description
1 polymer ?
#
loop_
_entity_poly.entity_id
_entity_poly.type
_entity_poly.pdbx_seq_one_letter_code
_entity_poly.pdbx_strand_id
1 'polypeptide(L)'
;PHSKIPGFKKFIQTVHPSNYSKDTSLARLWWLYFNCSLPSHCKTLKNCSTKILLEWLSRHQFEVSMSEPSYNLYNAVYAVAYALHEMLIQHTEHWQKDIGKELEFYSWKVAPFLENNKFIIPSEYQYRRGKLDTEYDILYAMDLLPALGLNVKIGKFSQHFLHFQQLYIAEDMIDWTIDIRQTLQSVCSVPCSVGFRKFIQKGKAVCCFDCTPCPENE
;
A
#
# COMPACT_ATOMS: atom_id res chain seq x y z
N PRO A 1 8.79 -3.66 0.75
CA PRO A 1 8.31 -4.29 1.98
C PRO A 1 8.20 -3.27 3.11
N HIS A 2 7.00 -2.75 3.33
CA HIS A 2 6.73 -1.83 4.43
C HIS A 2 7.11 -2.46 5.78
N SER A 3 7.56 -1.62 6.69
CA SER A 3 7.97 -1.96 8.06
C SER A 3 6.87 -2.75 8.78
N LYS A 4 7.21 -3.97 9.21
CA LYS A 4 6.30 -4.86 9.94
C LYS A 4 6.00 -4.25 11.31
N ILE A 5 4.74 -3.92 11.58
CA ILE A 5 4.31 -3.52 12.92
C ILE A 5 4.43 -4.74 13.84
N PRO A 6 5.24 -4.67 14.91
CA PRO A 6 5.38 -5.77 15.85
C PRO A 6 4.02 -6.17 16.44
N GLY A 7 3.73 -7.47 16.46
CA GLY A 7 2.52 -8.01 17.07
C GLY A 7 1.25 -7.97 16.21
N PHE A 8 1.21 -7.26 15.07
CA PHE A 8 0.00 -7.20 14.21
C PHE A 8 -0.44 -8.59 13.73
N LYS A 9 0.48 -9.40 13.21
CA LYS A 9 0.19 -10.77 12.79
C LYS A 9 -0.38 -11.62 13.94
N LYS A 10 0.22 -11.50 15.13
CA LYS A 10 -0.24 -12.21 16.33
C LYS A 10 -1.65 -11.77 16.71
N PHE A 11 -1.93 -10.46 16.66
CA PHE A 11 -3.26 -9.90 16.89
C PHE A 11 -4.30 -10.51 15.94
N ILE A 12 -4.06 -10.48 14.62
CA ILE A 12 -4.96 -11.07 13.60
C ILE A 12 -5.14 -12.59 13.79
N GLN A 13 -4.12 -13.31 14.28
CA GLN A 13 -4.24 -14.74 14.55
C GLN A 13 -5.00 -15.08 15.83
N THR A 14 -5.10 -14.14 16.77
CA THR A 14 -5.75 -14.33 18.08
C THR A 14 -7.12 -13.66 18.18
N VAL A 15 -7.44 -12.75 17.26
CA VAL A 15 -8.72 -12.04 17.27
C VAL A 15 -9.86 -13.05 17.09
N HIS A 16 -10.83 -12.98 17.98
CA HIS A 16 -11.98 -13.87 17.96
C HIS A 16 -13.26 -13.08 18.27
N PRO A 17 -14.35 -13.28 17.52
CA PRO A 17 -15.60 -12.54 17.72
C PRO A 17 -16.20 -12.64 19.13
N SER A 18 -15.90 -13.70 19.88
CA SER A 18 -16.36 -13.83 21.28
C SER A 18 -15.69 -12.85 22.24
N ASN A 19 -14.48 -12.37 21.92
CA ASN A 19 -13.69 -11.51 22.82
C ASN A 19 -14.25 -10.08 22.87
N TYR A 20 -15.13 -9.72 21.92
CA TYR A 20 -15.67 -8.37 21.76
C TYR A 20 -17.19 -8.42 21.91
N SER A 21 -17.65 -8.32 23.16
CA SER A 21 -19.06 -8.52 23.51
C SER A 21 -19.95 -7.30 23.20
N LYS A 22 -19.37 -6.13 22.88
CA LYS A 22 -20.10 -4.86 22.69
C LYS A 22 -19.75 -4.09 21.41
N ASP A 23 -18.65 -4.41 20.72
CA ASP A 23 -18.27 -3.68 19.51
C ASP A 23 -19.06 -4.16 18.30
N THR A 24 -20.14 -3.44 18.02
CA THR A 24 -20.93 -3.56 16.78
C THR A 24 -20.03 -3.47 15.55
N SER A 25 -18.97 -2.67 15.60
CA SER A 25 -18.04 -2.43 14.50
C SER A 25 -17.26 -3.67 14.09
N LEU A 26 -16.62 -4.36 15.04
CA LEU A 26 -15.83 -5.55 14.71
C LEU A 26 -16.77 -6.68 14.30
N ALA A 27 -17.83 -6.96 15.07
CA ALA A 27 -18.80 -8.00 14.73
C ALA A 27 -19.44 -7.78 13.34
N ARG A 28 -19.72 -6.53 12.95
CA ARG A 28 -20.22 -6.16 11.62
C ARG A 28 -19.16 -6.29 10.53
N LEU A 29 -17.91 -5.91 10.81
CA LEU A 29 -16.78 -6.15 9.90
C LEU A 29 -16.61 -7.64 9.61
N TRP A 30 -16.62 -8.47 10.65
CA TRP A 30 -16.64 -9.93 10.49
C TRP A 30 -17.84 -10.33 9.63
N TRP A 31 -19.06 -9.87 9.94
CA TRP A 31 -20.23 -10.21 9.13
C TRP A 31 -20.10 -9.84 7.63
N LEU A 32 -19.51 -8.69 7.33
CA LEU A 32 -19.23 -8.23 5.96
C LEU A 32 -18.16 -9.08 5.27
N TYR A 33 -17.05 -9.38 5.96
CA TYR A 33 -15.99 -10.21 5.41
C TYR A 33 -16.48 -11.62 5.12
N PHE A 34 -17.34 -12.18 5.97
CA PHE A 34 -17.93 -13.51 5.77
C PHE A 34 -19.03 -13.54 4.69
N ASN A 35 -19.30 -12.42 4.02
CA ASN A 35 -20.35 -12.28 3.01
C ASN A 35 -21.71 -12.84 3.49
N CYS A 36 -22.03 -12.58 4.76
CA CYS A 36 -23.20 -13.11 5.47
C CYS A 36 -23.29 -14.65 5.55
N SER A 37 -22.22 -15.38 5.19
CA SER A 37 -22.17 -16.83 5.13
C SER A 37 -21.15 -17.37 6.13
N LEU A 38 -21.63 -18.14 7.10
CA LEU A 38 -20.75 -18.83 8.05
C LEU A 38 -20.08 -20.03 7.37
N PRO A 39 -18.82 -20.38 7.75
CA PRO A 39 -18.24 -21.66 7.37
C PRO A 39 -19.20 -22.81 7.72
N SER A 40 -19.28 -23.84 6.89
CA SER A 40 -20.24 -24.96 7.01
C SER A 40 -20.29 -25.64 8.38
N HIS A 41 -19.20 -25.55 9.15
CA HIS A 41 -19.08 -26.14 10.49
C HIS A 41 -19.44 -25.17 11.64
N CYS A 42 -19.87 -23.95 11.35
CA CYS A 42 -20.10 -22.90 12.34
C CYS A 42 -21.59 -22.50 12.41
N LYS A 43 -22.26 -22.87 13.51
CA LYS A 43 -23.67 -22.51 13.77
C LYS A 43 -23.84 -21.02 14.08
N THR A 44 -22.87 -20.44 14.77
CA THR A 44 -22.81 -19.01 15.08
C THR A 44 -21.36 -18.55 14.99
N LEU A 45 -21.14 -17.28 14.66
CA LEU A 45 -19.80 -16.70 14.55
C LEU A 45 -19.01 -16.80 15.87
N LYS A 46 -19.71 -16.70 17.01
CA LYS A 46 -19.12 -16.80 18.36
C LYS A 46 -18.65 -18.20 18.73
N ASN A 47 -19.17 -19.25 18.09
CA ASN A 47 -18.85 -20.65 18.41
C ASN A 47 -17.90 -21.28 17.37
N CYS A 48 -17.41 -20.49 16.42
CA CYS A 48 -16.53 -20.95 15.36
C CYS A 48 -15.08 -21.00 15.87
N SER A 49 -14.32 -22.05 15.58
CA SER A 49 -12.90 -22.08 15.97
C SER A 49 -12.10 -21.01 15.20
N THR A 50 -11.16 -20.34 15.87
CA THR A 50 -10.25 -19.36 15.25
C THR A 50 -9.51 -19.95 14.05
N LYS A 51 -9.18 -21.25 14.08
CA LYS A 51 -8.53 -21.94 12.94
C LYS A 51 -9.41 -21.94 11.69
N ILE A 52 -10.69 -22.27 11.85
CA ILE A 52 -11.68 -22.31 10.75
C ILE A 52 -11.92 -20.91 10.20
N LEU A 53 -11.99 -19.91 11.08
CA LEU A 53 -12.13 -18.51 10.68
C LEU A 53 -10.93 -18.03 9.86
N LEU A 54 -9.70 -18.33 10.29
CA LEU A 54 -8.48 -17.97 9.56
C LEU A 54 -8.35 -18.69 8.21
N GLU A 55 -8.70 -19.98 8.14
CA GLU A 55 -8.75 -20.73 6.88
C GLU A 55 -9.75 -20.12 5.90
N TRP A 56 -10.93 -19.71 6.40
CA TRP A 56 -11.96 -19.06 5.58
C TRP A 56 -11.49 -17.69 5.08
N LEU A 57 -10.93 -16.86 5.95
CA LEU A 57 -10.37 -15.54 5.59
C LEU A 57 -9.26 -15.69 4.53
N SER A 58 -8.37 -16.66 4.72
CA SER A 58 -7.30 -16.95 3.75
C SER A 58 -7.84 -17.37 2.38
N ARG A 59 -8.91 -18.19 2.34
CA ARG A 59 -9.58 -18.56 1.08
C ARG A 59 -10.22 -17.38 0.37
N HIS A 60 -10.65 -16.36 1.11
CA HIS A 60 -11.26 -15.14 0.57
C HIS A 60 -10.23 -14.00 0.42
N GLN A 61 -8.95 -14.35 0.25
CA GLN A 61 -7.86 -13.43 -0.05
C GLN A 61 -7.66 -12.35 1.03
N PHE A 62 -8.13 -12.57 2.26
CA PHE A 62 -7.82 -11.68 3.35
C PHE A 62 -6.35 -11.83 3.73
N GLU A 63 -5.57 -10.77 3.55
CA GLU A 63 -4.17 -10.78 3.85
C GLU A 63 -3.93 -10.71 5.36
N VAL A 64 -3.22 -11.70 5.92
CA VAL A 64 -2.83 -11.70 7.34
C VAL A 64 -1.69 -10.72 7.62
N SER A 65 -0.97 -10.30 6.58
CA SER A 65 0.02 -9.21 6.64
C SER A 65 -0.68 -7.84 6.64
N MET A 66 0.03 -6.84 7.14
CA MET A 66 -0.42 -5.45 7.08
C MET A 66 -0.35 -4.96 5.64
N SER A 67 -1.49 -4.58 5.05
CA SER A 67 -1.53 -3.91 3.75
C SER A 67 -1.09 -2.46 3.87
N GLU A 68 -0.67 -1.84 2.76
CA GLU A 68 -0.28 -0.43 2.74
C GLU A 68 -1.38 0.52 3.26
N PRO A 69 -2.67 0.37 2.89
CA PRO A 69 -3.75 1.17 3.48
C PRO A 69 -3.89 0.97 4.99
N SER A 70 -3.75 -0.27 5.47
CA SER A 70 -3.84 -0.58 6.90
C SER A 70 -2.67 0.04 7.67
N TYR A 71 -1.48 0.03 7.07
CA TYR A 71 -0.29 0.67 7.62
C TYR A 71 -0.45 2.19 7.72
N ASN A 72 -0.97 2.83 6.66
CA ASN A 72 -1.29 4.26 6.66
C ASN A 72 -2.35 4.61 7.72
N LEU A 73 -3.37 3.75 7.90
CA LEU A 73 -4.38 3.92 8.94
C LEU A 73 -3.77 3.83 10.34
N TYR A 74 -2.90 2.86 10.59
CA TYR A 74 -2.18 2.73 11.86
C TYR A 74 -1.38 4.00 12.17
N ASN A 75 -0.63 4.51 11.19
CA ASN A 75 0.15 5.73 11.33
C ASN A 75 -0.75 6.96 11.59
N ALA A 76 -1.91 7.05 10.92
CA ALA A 76 -2.86 8.14 11.13
C ALA A 76 -3.43 8.16 12.55
N VAL A 77 -3.79 6.98 13.09
CA VAL A 77 -4.27 6.86 14.47
C VAL A 77 -3.17 7.27 15.46
N TYR A 78 -1.93 6.84 15.23
CA TYR A 78 -0.80 7.24 16.07
C TYR A 78 -0.52 8.74 16.01
N ALA A 79 -0.60 9.35 14.83
CA ALA A 79 -0.40 10.80 14.68
C ALA A 79 -1.40 11.60 15.52
N VAL A 80 -2.68 11.19 15.53
CA VAL A 80 -3.70 11.81 16.39
C VAL A 80 -3.43 11.55 17.87
N ALA A 81 -3.05 10.33 18.24
CA ALA A 81 -2.72 9.99 19.62
C ALA A 81 -1.55 10.84 20.16
N TYR A 82 -0.49 11.02 19.35
CA TYR A 82 0.63 11.90 19.69
C TYR A 82 0.21 13.36 19.80
N ALA A 83 -0.57 13.88 18.86
CA ALA A 83 -1.06 15.25 18.92
C ALA A 83 -1.90 15.52 20.19
N LEU A 84 -2.74 14.55 20.58
CA LEU A 84 -3.49 14.60 21.83
C LEU A 84 -2.58 14.52 23.07
N HIS A 85 -1.56 13.66 23.02
CA HIS A 85 -0.60 13.52 24.12
C HIS A 85 0.17 14.82 24.38
N GLU A 86 0.66 15.48 23.33
CA GLU A 86 1.34 16.78 23.43
C GLU A 86 0.40 17.88 23.95
N MET A 87 -0.85 17.91 23.46
CA MET A 87 -1.86 18.84 23.96
C MET A 87 -2.10 18.65 25.46
N LEU A 88 -2.15 17.39 25.93
CA LEU A 88 -2.32 17.06 27.34
C LEU A 88 -1.11 17.50 28.17
N ILE A 89 0.11 17.25 27.69
CA ILE A 89 1.35 17.68 28.37
C ILE A 89 1.36 19.20 28.53
N GLN A 90 1.15 19.96 27.45
CA GLN A 90 1.10 21.43 27.52
C GLN A 90 0.04 21.92 28.49
N HIS A 91 -1.14 21.28 28.48
CA HIS A 91 -2.18 21.63 29.43
C HIS A 91 -1.70 21.39 30.87
N THR A 92 -1.09 20.24 31.18
CA THR A 92 -0.54 19.93 32.51
C THR A 92 0.59 20.85 32.98
N GLU A 93 1.40 21.38 32.07
CA GLU A 93 2.42 22.38 32.41
C GLU A 93 1.81 23.76 32.72
N HIS A 94 0.69 24.10 32.07
CA HIS A 94 -0.05 25.35 32.28
C HIS A 94 -1.13 25.25 33.38
N TRP A 95 -1.38 24.05 33.93
CA TRP A 95 -2.44 23.76 34.91
C TRP A 95 -2.33 24.59 36.20
N GLN A 96 -1.16 25.13 36.55
CA GLN A 96 -1.03 26.07 37.68
C GLN A 96 -1.83 27.37 37.49
N LYS A 97 -2.22 27.72 36.25
CA LYS A 97 -3.01 28.93 35.94
C LYS A 97 -4.52 28.71 35.82
N ASP A 98 -4.98 27.47 35.63
CA ASP A 98 -6.39 27.13 35.30
C ASP A 98 -6.93 26.05 36.25
N ILE A 99 -6.85 26.27 37.57
CA ILE A 99 -7.43 25.36 38.56
C ILE A 99 -8.96 25.38 38.42
N GLY A 100 -9.55 24.24 38.04
CA GLY A 100 -11.00 24.00 38.07
C GLY A 100 -11.73 24.00 36.73
N LYS A 101 -11.03 24.20 35.59
CA LYS A 101 -11.65 24.02 34.26
C LYS A 101 -11.49 22.57 33.79
N GLU A 102 -12.61 21.96 33.44
CA GLU A 102 -12.63 20.67 32.76
C GLU A 102 -11.94 20.79 31.39
N LEU A 103 -11.17 19.77 31.01
CA LEU A 103 -10.39 19.80 29.77
C LEU A 103 -11.35 19.69 28.57
N GLU A 104 -11.65 20.81 27.95
CA GLU A 104 -12.51 20.84 26.75
C GLU A 104 -11.73 20.43 25.49
N PHE A 105 -12.02 19.21 25.02
CA PHE A 105 -11.50 18.66 23.77
C PHE A 105 -12.27 19.21 22.57
N TYR A 106 -11.67 20.16 21.86
CA TYR A 106 -12.17 20.58 20.56
C TYR A 106 -11.21 20.19 19.44
N SER A 107 -11.74 19.66 18.34
CA SER A 107 -10.94 19.21 17.20
C SER A 107 -10.02 20.30 16.64
N TRP A 108 -10.43 21.56 16.67
CA TRP A 108 -9.62 22.70 16.22
C TRP A 108 -8.43 22.98 17.15
N LYS A 109 -8.50 22.63 18.44
CA LYS A 109 -7.37 22.76 19.38
C LYS A 109 -6.28 21.71 19.13
N VAL A 110 -6.63 20.57 18.52
CA VAL A 110 -5.68 19.49 18.17
C VAL A 110 -4.94 19.80 16.87
N ALA A 111 -5.56 20.55 15.95
CA ALA A 111 -4.98 20.84 14.64
C ALA A 111 -3.56 21.44 14.69
N PRO A 112 -3.23 22.45 15.53
CA PRO A 112 -1.87 22.98 15.63
C PRO A 112 -0.82 21.93 16.00
N PHE A 113 -1.19 20.95 16.83
CA PHE A 113 -0.30 19.86 17.25
C PHE A 113 -0.08 18.81 16.15
N LEU A 114 -1.04 18.67 15.24
CA LEU A 114 -0.88 17.84 14.04
C LEU A 114 0.00 18.53 12.99
N GLU A 115 -0.03 19.86 12.92
CA GLU A 115 0.68 20.63 11.89
C GLU A 115 2.16 20.87 12.22
N ASN A 116 2.50 21.05 13.50
CA ASN A 116 3.83 21.49 13.91
C ASN A 116 4.83 20.37 14.23
N ASN A 117 4.37 19.12 14.32
CA ASN A 117 5.19 18.06 14.91
C ASN A 117 5.72 17.08 13.86
N LYS A 118 7.04 16.91 13.86
CA LYS A 118 7.73 15.77 13.24
C LYS A 118 7.68 14.61 14.24
N PHE A 119 6.61 13.85 14.22
CA PHE A 119 6.53 12.67 15.09
C PHE A 119 7.40 11.55 14.51
N ILE A 120 8.22 10.95 15.37
CA ILE A 120 8.87 9.67 15.07
C ILE A 120 7.85 8.60 15.40
N ILE A 121 7.16 8.10 14.39
CA ILE A 121 6.27 6.95 14.55
C ILE A 121 7.19 5.72 14.76
N PRO A 122 6.84 4.75 15.64
CA PRO A 122 7.69 3.59 15.96
C PRO A 122 8.18 2.78 14.75
N SER A 123 7.52 2.94 13.61
CA SER A 123 8.00 2.49 12.31
C SER A 123 8.53 3.70 11.55
N GLU A 124 9.85 3.95 11.62
CA GLU A 124 10.80 4.79 10.84
C GLU A 124 10.35 5.97 9.93
N TYR A 125 9.07 6.18 9.65
CA TYR A 125 8.51 7.27 8.87
C TYR A 125 8.39 8.50 9.76
N GLN A 126 9.27 9.47 9.48
CA GLN A 126 9.10 10.83 9.98
C GLN A 126 7.93 11.46 9.22
N TYR A 127 6.75 11.53 9.84
CA TYR A 127 5.62 12.25 9.24
C TYR A 127 5.98 13.73 9.13
N ARG A 128 6.22 14.21 7.90
CA ARG A 128 6.33 15.64 7.57
C ARG A 128 5.17 16.02 6.66
N ARG A 129 4.33 16.95 7.11
CA ARG A 129 3.31 17.55 6.25
C ARG A 129 3.99 18.20 5.04
N GLY A 130 3.53 17.85 3.84
CA GLY A 130 3.90 18.52 2.58
C GLY A 130 4.94 17.84 1.71
N LYS A 131 5.61 16.78 2.17
CA LYS A 131 6.45 15.94 1.32
C LYS A 131 6.14 14.48 1.63
N LEU A 132 5.19 13.91 0.88
CA LEU A 132 5.14 12.46 0.75
C LEU A 132 6.53 12.05 0.25
N ASP A 133 7.23 11.23 1.03
CA ASP A 133 8.33 10.44 0.50
C ASP A 133 7.75 9.66 -0.68
N THR A 134 8.03 10.08 -1.92
CA THR A 134 7.54 9.37 -3.11
C THR A 134 8.47 8.20 -3.39
N GLU A 135 8.53 7.32 -2.41
CA GLU A 135 9.11 6.00 -2.55
C GLU A 135 7.99 5.02 -2.90
N TYR A 136 8.12 4.34 -4.02
CA TYR A 136 7.14 3.36 -4.47
C TYR A 136 7.82 2.02 -4.66
N ASP A 137 7.17 0.95 -4.18
CA ASP A 137 7.56 -0.41 -4.52
C ASP A 137 6.98 -0.76 -5.90
N ILE A 138 7.80 -1.38 -6.75
CA ILE A 138 7.35 -1.89 -8.06
C ILE A 138 7.04 -3.37 -7.89
N LEU A 139 5.78 -3.72 -8.15
CA LEU A 139 5.26 -5.07 -7.95
C LEU A 139 4.98 -5.71 -9.31
N TYR A 140 5.37 -6.98 -9.44
CA TYR A 140 5.04 -7.85 -10.55
C TYR A 140 3.94 -8.82 -10.10
N ALA A 141 2.80 -8.78 -10.79
CA ALA A 141 1.70 -9.72 -10.56
C ALA A 141 1.95 -10.97 -11.41
N MET A 142 2.23 -12.10 -10.75
CA MET A 142 2.43 -13.39 -11.40
C MET A 142 1.33 -14.38 -10.98
N ASP A 143 0.85 -15.17 -11.94
CA ASP A 143 -0.10 -16.25 -11.66
C ASP A 143 0.67 -17.51 -11.25
N LEU A 144 0.62 -17.87 -9.96
CA LEU A 144 1.31 -19.06 -9.45
C LEU A 144 0.47 -20.33 -9.69
N LEU A 145 -0.86 -20.19 -9.68
CA LEU A 145 -1.85 -21.21 -9.97
C LEU A 145 -3.03 -20.57 -10.72
N PRO A 146 -3.84 -21.33 -11.47
CA PRO A 146 -5.09 -20.81 -12.01
C PRO A 146 -5.94 -20.24 -10.86
N ALA A 147 -6.21 -18.92 -10.91
CA ALA A 147 -6.89 -18.12 -9.88
C ALA A 147 -6.09 -17.73 -8.61
N LEU A 148 -4.77 -17.92 -8.57
CA LEU A 148 -3.90 -17.39 -7.52
C LEU A 148 -2.81 -16.47 -8.10
N GLY A 149 -3.14 -15.18 -8.18
CA GLY A 149 -2.18 -14.12 -8.47
C GLY A 149 -1.38 -13.76 -7.22
N LEU A 150 -0.06 -13.63 -7.38
CA LEU A 150 0.88 -13.19 -6.35
C LEU A 150 1.60 -11.93 -6.83
N ASN A 151 1.63 -10.91 -5.96
CA ASN A 151 2.42 -9.71 -6.20
C ASN A 151 3.81 -9.88 -5.58
N VAL A 152 4.83 -9.92 -6.43
CA VAL A 152 6.24 -10.00 -6.02
C VAL A 152 6.88 -8.64 -6.22
N LYS A 153 7.60 -8.14 -5.22
CA LYS A 153 8.38 -6.91 -5.37
C LYS A 153 9.58 -7.17 -6.28
N ILE A 154 9.63 -6.49 -7.43
CA ILE A 154 10.73 -6.57 -8.40
C ILE A 154 11.57 -5.30 -8.46
N GLY A 155 11.13 -4.22 -7.81
CA GLY A 155 11.83 -2.95 -7.95
C GLY A 155 11.39 -1.90 -6.94
N LYS A 156 11.99 -0.71 -7.07
CA LYS A 156 11.67 0.47 -6.27
C LYS A 156 11.86 1.72 -7.10
N PHE A 157 10.97 2.69 -6.93
CA PHE A 157 11.16 4.07 -7.35
C PHE A 157 11.39 4.95 -6.13
N SER A 158 12.30 5.92 -6.21
CA SER A 158 12.48 6.93 -5.16
C SER A 158 12.99 8.25 -5.73
N GLN A 159 12.27 9.34 -5.43
CA GLN A 159 12.65 10.70 -5.82
C GLN A 159 13.95 11.20 -5.18
N HIS A 160 14.46 10.52 -4.15
CA HIS A 160 15.64 10.94 -3.40
C HIS A 160 16.96 10.69 -4.14
N PHE A 161 16.95 9.82 -5.15
CA PHE A 161 18.12 9.55 -5.97
C PHE A 161 18.28 10.59 -7.09
N LEU A 162 19.50 10.70 -7.60
CA LEU A 162 19.82 11.54 -8.75
C LEU A 162 18.99 11.12 -9.97
N HIS A 163 18.76 12.07 -10.88
CA HIS A 163 18.12 11.81 -12.17
C HIS A 163 18.77 10.57 -12.83
N PHE A 164 17.95 9.68 -13.38
CA PHE A 164 18.32 8.38 -13.97
C PHE A 164 18.64 7.23 -12.99
N GLN A 165 18.73 7.47 -11.67
CA GLN A 165 18.86 6.42 -10.64
C GLN A 165 17.61 6.28 -9.76
N GLN A 166 16.56 7.02 -10.10
CA GLN A 166 15.31 7.03 -9.35
C GLN A 166 14.54 5.71 -9.48
N LEU A 167 14.80 4.92 -10.54
CA LEU A 167 14.12 3.67 -10.84
C LEU A 167 15.10 2.50 -10.80
N TYR A 168 14.78 1.49 -10.00
CA TYR A 168 15.47 0.21 -9.97
C TYR A 168 14.47 -0.93 -10.22
N ILE A 169 14.77 -1.78 -11.19
CA ILE A 169 13.99 -2.98 -11.52
C ILE A 169 14.95 -4.17 -11.69
N ALA A 170 14.67 -5.27 -10.99
CA ALA A 170 15.35 -6.54 -11.12
C ALA A 170 14.66 -7.36 -12.23
N GLU A 171 15.16 -7.25 -13.47
CA GLU A 171 14.57 -7.90 -14.64
C GLU A 171 14.62 -9.43 -14.57
N ASP A 172 15.62 -9.99 -13.87
CA ASP A 172 15.79 -11.42 -13.62
C ASP A 172 14.67 -12.04 -12.77
N MET A 173 13.91 -11.22 -12.04
CA MET A 173 12.76 -11.65 -11.25
C MET A 173 11.44 -11.66 -12.04
N ILE A 174 11.45 -11.21 -13.30
CA ILE A 174 10.26 -11.13 -14.15
C ILE A 174 10.18 -12.40 -15.00
N ASP A 175 9.26 -13.30 -14.62
CA ASP A 175 8.93 -14.46 -15.44
C ASP A 175 7.98 -14.04 -16.56
N TRP A 176 8.55 -13.65 -17.70
CA TRP A 176 7.80 -13.38 -18.91
C TRP A 176 7.14 -14.69 -19.38
N THR A 177 5.81 -14.66 -19.57
CA THR A 177 4.97 -15.82 -19.91
C THR A 177 5.69 -16.86 -20.77
N ILE A 178 5.72 -18.11 -20.29
CA ILE A 178 6.41 -19.37 -20.70
C ILE A 178 7.00 -19.46 -22.13
N ASP A 179 6.43 -18.79 -23.14
CA ASP A 179 6.91 -18.79 -24.53
C ASP A 179 7.80 -17.59 -24.92
N ILE A 180 7.87 -16.55 -24.08
CA ILE A 180 8.55 -15.29 -24.40
C ILE A 180 9.60 -15.03 -23.31
N ARG A 181 10.87 -15.39 -23.52
CA ARG A 181 11.94 -15.15 -22.54
C ARG A 181 12.56 -13.74 -22.60
N GLN A 182 11.89 -12.79 -23.26
CA GLN A 182 12.41 -11.43 -23.51
C GLN A 182 11.30 -10.39 -23.37
N THR A 183 11.66 -9.15 -23.01
CA THR A 183 10.72 -8.04 -22.97
C THR A 183 9.96 -7.90 -24.29
N LEU A 184 8.62 -7.95 -24.23
CA LEU A 184 7.78 -7.74 -25.40
C LEU A 184 8.03 -6.35 -26.00
N GLN A 185 8.27 -6.31 -27.30
CA GLN A 185 8.40 -5.03 -28.01
C GLN A 185 7.02 -4.37 -28.12
N SER A 186 6.83 -3.29 -27.37
CA SER A 186 5.64 -2.43 -27.48
C SER A 186 5.97 -1.17 -28.28
N VAL A 187 6.25 -1.34 -29.57
CA VAL A 187 6.60 -0.25 -30.49
C VAL A 187 5.57 -0.11 -31.59
N CYS A 188 5.28 1.12 -32.02
CA CYS A 188 4.35 1.38 -33.13
C CYS A 188 4.93 0.92 -34.48
N SER A 189 6.22 1.19 -34.69
CA SER A 189 6.97 0.79 -35.87
C SER A 189 8.30 0.17 -35.45
N VAL A 190 8.66 -0.96 -36.06
CA VAL A 190 9.95 -1.61 -35.85
C VAL A 190 11.07 -0.69 -36.38
N PRO A 191 12.24 -0.61 -35.72
CA PRO A 191 13.38 0.16 -36.22
C PRO A 191 13.75 -0.22 -37.66
N CYS A 192 13.98 0.78 -38.52
CA CYS A 192 14.36 0.54 -39.91
C CYS A 192 15.75 -0.11 -40.00
N SER A 193 15.86 -1.11 -40.87
CA SER A 193 17.14 -1.73 -41.22
C SER A 193 18.04 -0.76 -41.98
N VAL A 194 19.33 -1.08 -42.04
CA VAL A 194 20.32 -0.34 -42.84
C VAL A 194 19.86 -0.24 -44.30
N GLY A 195 20.01 0.94 -44.90
CA GLY A 195 19.54 1.24 -46.27
C GLY A 195 18.10 1.75 -46.35
N PHE A 196 17.40 1.89 -45.21
CA PHE A 196 16.07 2.48 -45.14
C PHE A 196 16.05 3.68 -44.18
N ARG A 197 15.36 4.75 -44.57
CA ARG A 197 15.10 5.93 -43.75
C ARG A 197 13.67 5.93 -43.19
N LYS A 198 13.48 6.59 -42.06
CA LYS A 198 12.16 6.77 -41.44
C LYS A 198 11.36 7.84 -42.17
N PHE A 199 10.14 7.51 -42.55
CA PHE A 199 9.16 8.42 -43.13
C PHE A 199 7.98 8.58 -42.17
N ILE A 200 7.75 9.80 -41.69
CA ILE A 200 6.70 10.08 -40.70
C ILE A 200 5.33 9.98 -41.36
N GLN A 201 4.43 9.22 -40.77
CA GLN A 201 3.06 9.09 -41.25
C GLN A 201 2.24 10.33 -40.83
N LYS A 202 1.78 11.11 -41.81
CA LYS A 202 0.90 12.27 -41.55
C LYS A 202 -0.39 11.78 -40.85
N GLY A 203 -0.72 12.41 -39.73
CA GLY A 203 -1.92 12.10 -38.94
C GLY A 203 -1.76 10.98 -37.90
N LYS A 204 -0.58 10.35 -37.78
CA LYS A 204 -0.27 9.41 -36.70
C LYS A 204 0.72 10.01 -35.68
N ALA A 205 0.93 9.31 -34.56
CA ALA A 205 1.88 9.70 -33.54
C ALA A 205 3.33 9.69 -34.07
N VAL A 206 4.21 10.51 -33.47
CA VAL A 206 5.62 10.68 -33.89
C VAL A 206 6.42 9.36 -33.85
N CYS A 207 6.05 8.42 -32.98
CA CYS A 207 6.67 7.11 -32.90
C CYS A 207 6.27 6.14 -34.03
N CYS A 208 5.29 6.49 -34.87
CA CYS A 208 4.81 5.69 -35.98
C CYS A 208 5.36 6.20 -37.31
N PHE A 209 6.16 5.38 -37.97
CA PHE A 209 6.85 5.71 -39.21
C PHE A 209 6.89 4.51 -40.16
N ASP A 210 7.04 4.79 -41.45
CA ASP A 210 7.36 3.81 -42.48
C ASP A 210 8.86 3.78 -42.76
N CYS A 211 9.37 2.64 -43.19
CA CYS A 211 10.75 2.51 -43.64
C CYS A 211 10.77 2.56 -45.17
N THR A 212 11.32 3.65 -45.72
CA THR A 212 11.48 3.83 -47.18
C THR A 212 12.94 3.68 -47.56
N PRO A 213 13.27 3.03 -48.70
CA PRO A 213 14.66 2.86 -49.11
C PRO A 213 15.35 4.22 -49.29
N CYS A 214 16.63 4.28 -48.95
CA CYS A 214 17.46 5.44 -49.28
C CYS A 214 17.58 5.56 -50.81
N PRO A 215 17.60 6.78 -51.34
CA PRO A 215 17.88 7.00 -52.76
C PRO A 215 19.32 6.57 -53.10
N GLU A 216 19.58 6.33 -54.38
CA GLU A 216 20.92 5.98 -54.85
C GLU A 216 21.92 7.10 -54.49
N ASN A 217 23.05 6.71 -53.88
CA ASN A 217 24.15 7.58 -53.43
C ASN A 217 23.94 8.32 -52.08
N GLU A 218 23.02 7.85 -51.22
CA GLU A 218 22.91 8.24 -49.80
C GLU A 218 23.22 7.10 -48.83
#